data_AF-A0A7L6N5B2-F1
#
_entry.id   AF-A0A7L6N5B2-F1
#
_cell.length_a   1.000
_cell.length_b   1.000
_cell.length_c   1.000
_cell.angle_alpha   90.00
_cell.angle_beta   90.00
_cell.angle_gamma   90.00
#
_symmetry.space_group_name_H-M   'P 1'
#
loop_
_entity.id
_entity.type
_entity.pdbx_description
1 polymer ?
#
loop_
_entity_poly.entity_id
_entity_poly.type
_entity_poly.pdbx_seq_one_letter_code
_entity_poly.pdbx_strand_id
1 'polypeptide(L)'
;MKRKEFINQLRKELKYYKKIDSEEIIYYYDEMIQDAVDEGQDESLFIKNLGSIDQIIKNMIKDENFIEKVKSSNDNSLSTLLNGSIKVISLIFYYLALFILVIISISISISGFALIFQVLVYLIIDSLSTMDQIVLIGAILIGIGLAIIGIGICKNLLKTSKNIKLFFIRKTKSILRKREVTDYE
;
A
#
# COMPACT_ATOMS: atom_id res chain seq x y z
N MET A 1 -23.04 10.55 -11.35
CA MET A 1 -22.60 11.37 -10.20
C MET A 1 -21.44 10.66 -9.53
N LYS A 2 -20.60 11.38 -8.78
CA LYS A 2 -19.51 10.76 -8.02
C LYS A 2 -19.97 10.32 -6.63
N ARG A 3 -19.27 9.38 -6.00
CA ARG A 3 -19.57 8.81 -4.67
C ARG A 3 -19.82 9.89 -3.62
N LYS A 4 -18.96 10.90 -3.56
CA LYS A 4 -19.12 12.05 -2.64
C LYS A 4 -20.46 12.76 -2.81
N GLU A 5 -20.87 12.98 -4.06
CA GLU A 5 -22.13 13.64 -4.39
C GLU A 5 -23.32 12.76 -4.01
N PHE A 6 -23.22 11.45 -4.31
CA PHE A 6 -24.24 10.45 -3.98
C PHE A 6 -24.48 10.37 -2.47
N ILE A 7 -23.41 10.21 -1.69
CA ILE A 7 -23.47 10.09 -0.23
C ILE A 7 -24.00 11.37 0.41
N ASN A 8 -23.59 12.56 -0.08
CA ASN A 8 -24.12 13.82 0.43
C ASN A 8 -25.62 13.99 0.15
N GLN A 9 -26.10 13.58 -1.03
CA GLN A 9 -27.52 13.63 -1.35
C GLN A 9 -28.32 12.61 -0.52
N LEU A 10 -27.82 11.38 -0.38
CA LEU A 10 -28.45 10.34 0.45
C LEU A 10 -28.55 10.79 1.92
N ARG A 11 -27.48 11.40 2.45
CA ARG A 11 -27.47 11.97 3.82
C ARG A 11 -28.51 13.06 4.02
N LYS A 12 -28.68 13.95 3.04
CA LYS A 12 -29.68 15.03 3.10
C LYS A 12 -31.10 14.47 3.15
N GLU A 13 -31.39 13.49 2.31
CA GLU A 13 -32.72 12.89 2.25
C GLU A 13 -33.04 12.03 3.49
N LEU A 14 -32.08 11.26 3.99
CA LEU A 14 -32.26 10.45 5.20
C LEU A 14 -32.50 11.30 6.46
N LYS A 15 -32.01 12.54 6.51
CA LYS A 15 -32.21 13.46 7.64
C LYS A 15 -33.69 13.74 7.94
N TYR A 16 -34.56 13.64 6.93
CA TYR A 16 -36.00 13.84 7.10
C TYR A 16 -36.71 12.65 7.77
N TYR A 17 -36.03 11.51 7.93
CA TYR A 17 -36.60 10.28 8.47
C TYR A 17 -36.01 9.95 9.85
N LYS A 18 -36.64 10.48 10.91
CA LYS A 18 -36.18 10.34 12.32
C LYS A 18 -36.07 8.91 12.86
N LYS A 19 -36.66 7.91 12.20
CA LYS A 19 -36.66 6.51 12.66
C LYS A 19 -35.53 5.65 12.08
N ILE A 20 -34.74 6.20 11.17
CA ILE A 20 -33.72 5.47 10.42
C ILE A 20 -32.35 5.91 10.94
N ASP A 21 -31.50 4.95 11.31
CA ASP A 21 -30.10 5.26 11.57
C ASP A 21 -29.40 5.63 10.26
N SER A 22 -29.36 6.94 10.00
CA SER A 22 -28.84 7.47 8.75
C SER A 22 -27.36 7.17 8.56
N GLU A 23 -26.57 7.03 9.64
CA GLU A 23 -25.13 6.86 9.52
C GLU A 23 -24.77 5.46 9.06
N GLU A 24 -25.46 4.46 9.59
CA GLU A 24 -25.30 3.05 9.23
C GLU A 24 -25.67 2.79 7.75
N ILE A 25 -26.77 3.38 7.28
CA ILE A 25 -27.16 3.28 5.86
C ILE A 25 -26.15 4.01 4.97
N ILE A 26 -25.73 5.22 5.35
CA ILE A 26 -24.72 5.95 4.58
C ILE A 26 -23.44 5.14 4.45
N TYR A 27 -22.99 4.54 5.56
CA TYR A 27 -21.79 3.73 5.59
C TYR A 27 -21.93 2.50 4.68
N TYR A 28 -23.06 1.78 4.74
CA TYR A 28 -23.33 0.64 3.87
C TYR A 28 -23.19 0.97 2.38
N TYR A 29 -23.75 2.10 1.94
CA TYR A 29 -23.63 2.52 0.54
C TYR A 29 -22.24 3.05 0.19
N ASP A 30 -21.54 3.73 1.11
CA ASP A 30 -20.17 4.22 0.86
C ASP A 30 -19.19 3.04 0.69
N GLU A 31 -19.27 2.02 1.55
CA GLU A 31 -18.47 0.79 1.44
C GLU A 31 -18.81 0.02 0.16
N MET A 32 -20.09 -0.20 -0.14
CA MET A 32 -20.50 -0.93 -1.36
C MET A 32 -20.00 -0.25 -2.64
N ILE A 33 -20.00 1.09 -2.70
CA ILE A 33 -19.44 1.83 -3.84
C ILE A 33 -17.92 1.74 -3.85
N GLN A 34 -17.27 1.81 -2.69
CA GLN A 34 -15.82 1.72 -2.57
C GLN A 34 -15.31 0.33 -3.00
N ASP A 35 -15.97 -0.75 -2.59
CA ASP A 35 -15.64 -2.12 -2.97
C ASP A 35 -15.75 -2.32 -4.49
N ALA A 36 -16.82 -1.83 -5.11
CA ALA A 36 -16.99 -1.89 -6.56
C ALA A 36 -15.84 -1.18 -7.30
N VAL A 37 -15.39 -0.04 -6.80
CA VAL A 37 -14.25 0.68 -7.38
C VAL A 37 -12.93 -0.08 -7.17
N ASP A 38 -12.74 -0.68 -6.00
CA ASP A 38 -11.54 -1.46 -5.68
C ASP A 38 -11.46 -2.76 -6.52
N GLU A 39 -12.61 -3.31 -6.94
CA GLU A 39 -12.73 -4.41 -7.92
C GLU A 39 -12.54 -3.97 -9.39
N GLY A 40 -12.36 -2.66 -9.63
CA GLY A 40 -12.11 -2.12 -10.96
C GLY A 40 -13.37 -1.73 -11.75
N GLN A 41 -14.52 -1.63 -11.11
CA GLN A 41 -15.75 -1.14 -11.74
C GLN A 41 -15.72 0.39 -11.88
N ASP A 42 -16.41 0.92 -12.89
CA ASP A 42 -16.58 2.37 -13.05
C ASP A 42 -17.54 2.93 -11.99
N GLU A 43 -17.05 3.84 -11.15
CA GLU A 43 -17.77 4.46 -10.04
C GLU A 43 -19.12 5.08 -10.49
N SER A 44 -19.12 5.80 -11.62
CA SER A 44 -20.30 6.51 -12.09
C SER A 44 -21.35 5.56 -12.67
N LEU A 45 -20.90 4.51 -13.35
CA LEU A 45 -21.74 3.44 -13.87
C LEU A 45 -22.37 2.64 -12.73
N PHE A 46 -21.58 2.27 -11.72
CA PHE A 46 -22.05 1.53 -10.56
C PHE A 46 -23.14 2.30 -9.81
N ILE A 47 -22.88 3.58 -9.49
CA ILE A 47 -23.87 4.44 -8.82
C ILE A 47 -25.16 4.58 -9.65
N LYS A 48 -25.05 4.68 -10.99
CA LYS A 48 -26.22 4.73 -11.86
C LYS A 48 -27.06 3.46 -11.77
N ASN A 49 -26.42 2.30 -11.60
CA ASN A 49 -27.09 1.01 -11.48
C ASN A 49 -27.77 0.79 -10.12
N LEU A 50 -27.39 1.53 -9.08
CA LEU A 50 -28.04 1.46 -7.76
C LEU A 50 -29.47 2.02 -7.76
N GLY A 51 -29.82 2.83 -8.76
CA GLY A 51 -31.11 3.51 -8.86
C GLY A 51 -31.10 4.92 -8.27
N SER A 52 -32.27 5.58 -8.28
CA SER A 52 -32.37 6.93 -7.71
C SER A 52 -32.44 6.89 -6.18
N ILE A 53 -31.96 7.96 -5.53
CA ILE A 53 -31.98 8.08 -4.07
C ILE A 53 -33.42 7.97 -3.52
N ASP A 54 -34.40 8.54 -4.23
CA ASP A 54 -35.81 8.42 -3.87
C ASP A 54 -36.32 6.97 -3.88
N GLN A 55 -35.86 6.17 -4.86
CA GLN A 55 -36.22 4.75 -4.95
C GLN A 55 -35.60 3.95 -3.81
N ILE A 56 -34.33 4.24 -3.51
CA ILE A 56 -33.59 3.62 -2.40
C ILE A 56 -34.33 3.86 -1.07
N ILE A 57 -34.68 5.10 -0.78
CA ILE A 57 -35.39 5.47 0.45
C ILE A 57 -36.80 4.87 0.50
N LYS A 58 -37.53 4.91 -0.61
CA LYS A 58 -38.88 4.32 -0.69
C LYS A 58 -38.87 2.81 -0.44
N ASN A 59 -37.83 2.11 -0.90
CA ASN A 59 -37.66 0.68 -0.66
C ASN A 59 -37.29 0.40 0.80
N MET A 60 -36.41 1.23 1.41
CA MET A 60 -36.06 1.11 2.83
C MET A 60 -37.25 1.29 3.76
N ILE A 61 -38.11 2.30 3.51
CA ILE A 61 -39.27 2.58 4.37
C ILE A 61 -40.29 1.44 4.30
N LYS A 62 -40.36 0.72 3.18
CA LYS A 62 -41.30 -0.38 2.97
C LYS A 62 -40.80 -1.71 3.51
N ASP A 63 -39.50 -1.87 3.70
CA ASP A 63 -38.88 -3.12 4.10
C ASP A 63 -38.15 -2.96 5.44
N GLU A 64 -38.86 -3.18 6.54
CA GLU A 64 -38.27 -3.15 7.89
C GLU A 64 -37.13 -4.17 8.05
N ASN A 65 -37.15 -5.27 7.29
CA ASN A 65 -36.08 -6.27 7.32
C ASN A 65 -34.78 -5.75 6.67
N PHE A 66 -34.87 -4.76 5.77
CA PHE A 66 -33.70 -4.15 5.17
C PHE A 66 -32.87 -3.41 6.24
N ILE A 67 -33.54 -2.69 7.15
CA ILE A 67 -32.87 -1.96 8.23
C ILE A 67 -32.16 -2.95 9.18
N GLU A 68 -32.80 -4.06 9.54
CA GLU A 68 -32.17 -5.11 10.36
C GLU A 68 -30.99 -5.81 9.65
N LYS A 69 -31.09 -6.02 8.33
CA LYS A 69 -30.00 -6.59 7.53
C LYS A 69 -28.80 -5.65 7.43
N VAL A 70 -29.03 -4.34 7.27
CA VAL A 70 -27.94 -3.37 7.28
C VAL A 70 -27.30 -3.34 8.66
N LYS A 71 -28.09 -3.36 9.74
CA LYS A 71 -27.56 -3.38 11.10
C LYS A 71 -26.69 -4.60 11.41
N SER A 72 -27.14 -5.78 11.00
CA SER A 72 -26.37 -7.03 11.16
C SER A 72 -25.17 -7.15 10.21
N SER A 73 -25.20 -6.52 9.03
CA SER A 73 -24.04 -6.47 8.13
C SER A 73 -22.97 -5.51 8.63
N ASN A 74 -23.38 -4.43 9.32
CA ASN A 74 -22.48 -3.43 9.90
C ASN A 74 -21.86 -3.86 11.23
N ASP A 75 -22.57 -4.67 12.03
CA ASP A 75 -22.04 -5.30 13.24
C ASP A 75 -20.82 -6.20 12.95
N ASN A 76 -20.63 -6.62 11.69
CA ASN A 76 -19.37 -7.19 11.20
C ASN A 76 -18.26 -6.12 11.01
N SER A 77 -18.14 -5.17 11.94
CA SER A 77 -17.06 -4.17 12.13
C SER A 77 -15.63 -4.75 12.11
N LEU A 78 -15.51 -6.08 12.12
CA LEU A 78 -14.30 -6.78 11.77
C LEU A 78 -13.81 -6.45 10.36
N SER A 79 -14.65 -6.28 9.34
CA SER A 79 -14.18 -6.02 7.96
C SER A 79 -13.46 -4.68 7.82
N THR A 80 -13.94 -3.61 8.46
CA THR A 80 -13.28 -2.30 8.45
C THR A 80 -12.05 -2.23 9.34
N LEU A 81 -12.09 -2.87 10.52
CA LEU A 81 -10.91 -3.01 11.38
C LEU A 81 -9.84 -3.89 10.74
N LEU A 82 -10.22 -4.94 10.04
CA LEU A 82 -9.32 -5.81 9.27
C LEU A 82 -8.72 -5.02 8.10
N ASN A 83 -9.49 -4.26 7.33
CA ASN A 83 -8.96 -3.48 6.20
C ASN A 83 -7.95 -2.40 6.63
N GLY A 84 -8.15 -1.75 7.78
CA GLY A 84 -7.18 -0.82 8.36
C GLY A 84 -5.93 -1.53 8.90
N SER A 85 -6.13 -2.61 9.67
CA SER A 85 -5.05 -3.36 10.32
C SER A 85 -4.18 -4.13 9.32
N ILE A 86 -4.77 -4.69 8.27
CA ILE A 86 -4.08 -5.40 7.18
C ILE A 86 -3.19 -4.42 6.38
N LYS A 87 -3.63 -3.17 6.17
CA LYS A 87 -2.79 -2.15 5.52
C LYS A 87 -1.58 -1.79 6.36
N VAL A 88 -1.74 -1.66 7.68
CA VAL A 88 -0.63 -1.37 8.59
C VAL A 88 0.32 -2.56 8.71
N ILE A 89 -0.20 -3.78 8.84
CA ILE A 89 0.62 -4.99 8.94
C ILE A 89 1.42 -5.22 7.64
N SER A 90 0.78 -5.03 6.48
CA SER A 90 1.42 -5.14 5.16
C SER A 90 2.55 -4.12 5.00
N LEU A 91 2.36 -2.90 5.53
CA LEU A 91 3.39 -1.87 5.55
C LEU A 91 4.60 -2.27 6.42
N ILE A 92 4.36 -2.84 7.61
CA ILE A 92 5.41 -3.37 8.48
C ILE A 92 6.22 -4.44 7.73
N PHE A 93 5.54 -5.42 7.13
CA PHE A 93 6.21 -6.50 6.39
C PHE A 93 6.98 -5.97 5.17
N TYR A 94 6.45 -4.96 4.49
CA TYR A 94 7.13 -4.31 3.38
C TYR A 94 8.46 -3.67 3.81
N TYR A 95 8.47 -2.89 4.90
CA TYR A 95 9.69 -2.29 5.42
C TYR A 95 10.66 -3.33 5.99
N LEU A 96 10.15 -4.39 6.62
CA LEU A 96 10.98 -5.51 7.09
C LEU A 96 11.67 -6.21 5.92
N ALA A 97 10.94 -6.50 4.84
CA ALA A 97 11.50 -7.10 3.63
C ALA A 97 12.56 -6.20 2.98
N LEU A 98 12.29 -4.89 2.89
CA LEU A 98 13.29 -3.92 2.41
C LEU A 98 14.56 -3.92 3.28
N PHE A 99 14.40 -3.98 4.61
CA PHE A 99 15.53 -4.01 5.52
C PHE A 99 16.39 -5.27 5.33
N ILE A 100 15.77 -6.44 5.21
CA ILE A 100 16.45 -7.71 4.93
C ILE A 100 17.21 -7.63 3.61
N LEU A 101 16.59 -7.08 2.56
CA LEU A 101 17.23 -6.92 1.25
C LEU A 101 18.45 -5.99 1.30
N VAL A 102 18.41 -4.93 2.11
CA VAL A 102 19.57 -4.05 2.33
C VAL A 102 20.71 -4.81 3.00
N ILE A 103 20.42 -5.62 4.02
CA ILE A 103 21.44 -6.45 4.69
C ILE A 103 22.08 -7.41 3.69
N ILE A 104 21.28 -8.14 2.90
CA ILE A 104 21.77 -9.06 1.87
C ILE A 104 22.68 -8.33 0.88
N SER A 105 22.24 -7.16 0.43
CA SER A 105 23.00 -6.32 -0.50
C SER A 105 24.37 -5.92 0.06
N ILE A 106 24.42 -5.52 1.33
CA ILE A 106 25.66 -5.15 2.02
C ILE A 106 26.57 -6.38 2.18
N SER A 107 26.00 -7.53 2.56
CA SER A 107 26.76 -8.78 2.70
C SER A 107 27.41 -9.21 1.38
N ILE A 108 26.71 -9.08 0.25
CA ILE A 108 27.27 -9.34 -1.09
C ILE A 108 28.41 -8.37 -1.43
N SER A 109 28.27 -7.09 -1.07
CA SER A 109 29.37 -6.14 -1.27
C SER A 109 30.59 -6.48 -0.42
N ILE A 110 30.38 -6.81 0.86
CA ILE A 110 31.45 -7.17 1.78
C ILE A 110 32.17 -8.43 1.31
N SER A 111 31.46 -9.45 0.81
CA SER A 111 32.09 -10.65 0.27
C SER A 111 32.95 -10.35 -0.96
N GLY A 112 32.49 -9.45 -1.83
CA GLY A 112 33.30 -8.96 -2.96
C GLY A 112 34.59 -8.27 -2.51
N PHE A 113 34.51 -7.37 -1.53
CA PHE A 113 35.70 -6.72 -0.97
C PHE A 113 36.63 -7.68 -0.23
N ALA A 114 36.09 -8.66 0.49
CA ALA A 114 36.87 -9.67 1.19
C ALA A 114 37.70 -10.52 0.22
N LEU A 115 37.13 -10.89 -0.93
CA LEU A 115 37.87 -11.60 -1.99
C LEU A 115 39.03 -10.76 -2.54
N ILE A 116 38.80 -9.48 -2.82
CA ILE A 116 39.86 -8.58 -3.29
C ILE A 116 40.97 -8.46 -2.23
N PHE A 117 40.58 -8.28 -0.96
CA PHE A 117 41.54 -8.17 0.14
C PHE A 117 42.36 -9.45 0.34
N GLN A 118 41.70 -10.62 0.25
CA GLN A 118 42.38 -11.91 0.32
C GLN A 118 43.46 -12.04 -0.77
N VAL A 119 43.15 -11.64 -2.01
CA VAL A 119 44.13 -11.66 -3.10
C VAL A 119 45.31 -10.72 -2.80
N LEU A 120 45.05 -9.51 -2.30
CA LEU A 120 46.11 -8.56 -1.95
C LEU A 120 47.05 -9.12 -0.87
N VAL A 121 46.52 -9.78 0.15
CA VAL A 121 47.32 -10.45 1.19
C VAL A 121 48.16 -11.57 0.57
N TYR A 122 47.58 -12.36 -0.32
CA TYR A 122 48.26 -13.48 -0.98
C TYR A 122 49.45 -13.01 -1.85
N LEU A 123 49.30 -11.87 -2.54
CA LEU A 123 50.37 -11.25 -3.33
C LEU A 123 51.57 -10.78 -2.50
N ILE A 124 51.38 -10.49 -1.21
CA ILE A 124 52.44 -9.97 -0.32
C ILE A 124 53.21 -11.12 0.36
N ILE A 125 52.51 -12.20 0.72
CA ILE A 125 53.06 -13.26 1.57
C ILE A 125 53.74 -14.36 0.76
N ASP A 126 53.22 -14.68 -0.43
CA ASP A 126 53.59 -15.88 -1.16
C ASP A 126 54.39 -15.59 -2.44
N SER A 127 55.30 -16.49 -2.82
CA SER A 127 56.04 -16.41 -4.09
C SER A 127 55.24 -17.11 -5.18
N LEU A 128 54.59 -16.33 -6.03
CA LEU A 128 53.56 -16.85 -6.95
C LEU A 128 54.13 -17.28 -8.30
N SER A 129 53.64 -18.41 -8.82
CA SER A 129 53.87 -18.80 -10.20
C SER A 129 53.03 -17.94 -11.16
N THR A 130 53.36 -17.94 -12.45
CA THR A 130 52.57 -17.25 -13.48
C THR A 130 51.15 -17.78 -13.61
N MET A 131 50.91 -19.06 -13.30
CA MET A 131 49.55 -19.63 -13.32
C MET A 131 48.71 -19.13 -12.14
N ASP A 132 49.30 -18.99 -10.96
CA ASP A 132 48.62 -18.47 -9.77
C ASP A 132 48.18 -17.02 -9.97
N GLN A 133 49.02 -16.21 -10.62
CA GLN A 133 48.70 -14.81 -10.95
C GLN A 133 47.45 -14.68 -11.82
N ILE A 134 47.27 -15.56 -12.81
CA ILE A 134 46.07 -15.56 -13.68
C ILE A 134 44.82 -15.89 -12.88
N VAL A 135 44.88 -16.88 -11.99
CA VAL A 135 43.77 -17.26 -11.11
C VAL A 135 43.40 -16.10 -10.17
N LEU A 136 44.40 -15.44 -9.59
CA LEU A 136 44.20 -14.30 -8.70
C LEU A 136 43.57 -13.09 -9.40
N ILE A 137 43.94 -12.82 -10.66
CA ILE A 137 43.28 -11.79 -11.48
C ILE A 137 41.80 -12.12 -11.68
N GLY A 138 41.48 -13.39 -11.95
CA GLY A 138 40.08 -13.86 -12.03
C GLY A 138 39.32 -13.64 -10.72
N ALA A 139 39.93 -13.94 -9.58
CA ALA A 139 39.34 -13.71 -8.26
C ALA A 139 39.08 -12.22 -7.97
N ILE A 140 39.99 -11.32 -8.38
CA ILE A 140 39.79 -9.87 -8.28
C ILE A 140 38.58 -9.44 -9.12
N LEU A 141 38.46 -9.91 -10.37
CA LEU A 141 37.34 -9.55 -11.24
C LEU A 141 36.00 -10.01 -10.66
N ILE A 142 35.94 -11.23 -10.09
CA ILE A 142 34.75 -11.72 -9.39
C ILE A 142 34.44 -10.85 -8.18
N GLY A 143 35.45 -10.51 -7.38
CA GLY A 143 35.29 -9.64 -6.21
C GLY A 143 34.73 -8.25 -6.57
N ILE A 144 35.24 -7.65 -7.64
CA ILE A 144 34.74 -6.37 -8.18
C ILE A 144 33.29 -6.52 -8.66
N GLY A 145 32.98 -7.61 -9.37
CA GLY A 145 31.62 -7.89 -9.84
C GLY A 145 30.62 -7.97 -8.68
N LEU A 146 30.96 -8.71 -7.63
CA LEU A 146 30.12 -8.84 -6.42
C LEU A 146 29.97 -7.49 -5.70
N ALA A 147 31.05 -6.72 -5.56
CA ALA A 147 31.01 -5.40 -4.95
C ALA A 147 30.04 -4.46 -5.70
N ILE A 148 30.14 -4.41 -7.03
CA ILE A 148 29.28 -3.59 -7.88
C ILE A 148 27.82 -4.04 -7.80
N ILE A 149 27.54 -5.35 -7.84
CA ILE A 149 26.19 -5.89 -7.73
C ILE A 149 25.57 -5.48 -6.39
N GLY A 150 26.28 -5.70 -5.28
CA GLY A 150 25.80 -5.33 -3.95
C GLY A 150 25.58 -3.82 -3.80
N ILE A 151 26.44 -2.98 -4.37
CA ILE A 151 26.25 -1.51 -4.35
C ILE A 151 25.06 -1.11 -5.22
N GLY A 152 24.90 -1.73 -6.40
CA GLY A 152 23.82 -1.46 -7.34
C GLY A 152 22.45 -1.78 -6.77
N ILE A 153 22.32 -2.95 -6.13
CA ILE A 153 21.09 -3.36 -5.43
C ILE A 153 20.77 -2.37 -4.30
N CYS A 154 21.74 -2.03 -3.46
CA CYS A 154 21.56 -1.09 -2.34
C CYS A 154 21.08 0.29 -2.83
N LYS A 155 21.71 0.82 -3.89
CA LYS A 155 21.33 2.11 -4.48
C LYS A 155 19.89 2.07 -5.04
N ASN A 156 19.50 0.98 -5.68
CA ASN A 156 18.15 0.83 -6.22
C ASN A 156 17.10 0.73 -5.09
N LEU A 157 17.39 -0.03 -4.03
CA LEU A 157 16.51 -0.14 -2.85
C LEU A 157 16.30 1.21 -2.16
N LEU A 158 17.37 2.01 -2.00
CA LEU A 158 17.29 3.36 -1.43
C LEU A 158 16.47 4.33 -2.30
N LYS A 159 16.52 4.18 -3.63
CA LYS A 159 15.70 4.99 -4.54
C LYS A 159 14.22 4.63 -4.40
N THR A 160 13.90 3.34 -4.34
CA THR A 160 12.53 2.84 -4.18
C THR A 160 11.93 3.28 -2.84
N SER A 161 12.68 3.21 -1.74
CA SER A 161 12.19 3.65 -0.42
C SER A 161 11.86 5.15 -0.38
N LYS A 162 12.67 6.01 -1.03
CA LYS A 162 12.40 7.44 -1.14
C LYS A 162 11.12 7.74 -1.92
N ASN A 163 10.91 7.05 -3.04
CA ASN A 163 9.70 7.22 -3.86
C ASN A 163 8.43 6.85 -3.08
N ILE A 164 8.49 5.78 -2.29
CA ILE A 164 7.35 5.33 -1.47
C ILE A 164 7.07 6.30 -0.33
N LYS A 165 8.11 6.79 0.37
CA LYS A 165 7.96 7.83 1.40
C LYS A 165 7.26 9.08 0.84
N LEU A 166 7.66 9.53 -0.36
CA LEU A 166 7.03 10.66 -1.03
C LEU A 166 5.58 10.40 -1.43
N PHE A 167 5.27 9.18 -1.90
CA PHE A 167 3.90 8.77 -2.20
C PHE A 167 3.01 8.85 -0.95
N PHE A 168 3.50 8.33 0.18
CA PHE A 168 2.77 8.41 1.45
C PHE A 168 2.55 9.86 1.88
N ILE A 169 3.58 10.72 1.90
CA ILE A 169 3.45 12.15 2.25
C ILE A 169 2.41 12.84 1.36
N ARG A 170 2.40 12.56 0.05
CA ARG A 170 1.41 13.13 -0.89
C ARG A 170 -0.01 12.64 -0.59
N LYS A 171 -0.16 11.36 -0.22
CA LYS A 171 -1.46 10.76 0.11
C LYS A 171 -2.00 11.25 1.45
N THR A 172 -1.18 11.38 2.50
CA THR A 172 -1.61 11.99 3.76
C THR A 172 -1.96 13.47 3.58
N LYS A 173 -1.17 14.22 2.81
CA LYS A 173 -1.46 15.64 2.53
C LYS A 173 -2.77 15.82 1.74
N SER A 174 -3.10 14.93 0.81
CA SER A 174 -4.36 15.01 0.05
C SER A 174 -5.59 14.64 0.88
N ILE A 175 -5.44 13.76 1.87
CA ILE A 175 -6.49 13.42 2.85
C ILE A 175 -6.73 14.59 3.81
N LEU A 176 -5.66 15.20 4.34
CA LEU A 176 -5.76 16.37 5.23
C LEU A 176 -6.40 17.57 4.51
N ARG A 177 -5.97 17.86 3.27
CA ARG A 177 -6.57 18.94 2.46
C ARG A 177 -8.06 18.69 2.15
N LYS A 178 -8.49 17.42 2.05
CA LYS A 178 -9.91 17.08 1.85
C LYS A 178 -10.76 17.32 3.12
N ARG A 179 -10.18 17.25 4.32
CA ARG A 179 -10.88 17.53 5.59
C ARG A 179 -11.08 19.02 5.82
N GLU A 180 -10.06 19.84 5.52
CA GLU A 180 -10.18 21.30 5.67
C GLU A 180 -11.29 21.89 4.80
N VAL A 181 -11.52 21.36 3.59
CA VAL A 181 -12.58 21.88 2.69
C VAL A 181 -13.99 21.52 3.20
N THR A 182 -14.15 20.43 3.94
CA THR A 182 -15.46 20.02 4.50
C THR A 182 -15.83 20.72 5.81
N ASP A 183 -14.89 21.39 6.49
CA ASP A 183 -15.17 22.13 7.73
C ASP A 183 -15.64 23.58 7.48
N TYR A 184 -15.71 24.02 6.22
CA TYR A 184 -16.19 25.37 5.82
C TYR A 184 -17.51 25.37 5.01
N GLU A 185 -18.19 24.23 4.87
CA GLU A 185 -19.51 24.10 4.22
C GLU A 185 -20.59 23.64 5.21
#